data_AF-A0A8T8WLP4-F1
#
_entry.id   AF-A0A8T8WLP4-F1
#
_cell.length_a   1.000
_cell.length_b   1.000
_cell.length_c   1.000
_cell.angle_alpha   90.00
_cell.angle_beta   90.00
_cell.angle_gamma   90.00
#
_symmetry.space_group_name_H-M   'P 1'
#
loop_
_entity.id
_entity.type
_entity.pdbx_description
1 polymer ?
#
loop_
_entity_poly.entity_id
_entity_poly.type
_entity_poly.pdbx_seq_one_letter_code
_entity_poly.pdbx_strand_id
1 'polypeptide(L)'
;MVAPLDSTMRLCSHDCDSPHTGQDRQHLPLCLIRVTHSGTSNGSVPPTPDISTEMTIWPRYRSRRDITRFEVCSHLDKNARYETQFSSVATWSLLSSRIDTWKKQGVRNLRVHVIFSPLLSPETEVYKVTGLVKHYSLDQRSYYEEEYLIRGPIHSTAIVSSFLGEGRDILINIPLFGYRYSLSFIHRDSVLVALPAGFFASGDNLNVSEYDIMDRVRSMAGRLQLAGTSDTRYRVLLDMLSRGRLFSVADWQNFMVPTIYPIVNSI
;
A
#
# COMPACT_ATOMS: atom_id res chain seq x y z
N MET A 1 22.77 -10.94 -14.78
CA MET A 1 22.22 -9.70 -14.21
C MET A 1 20.90 -9.45 -14.89
N VAL A 2 19.78 -9.47 -14.17
CA VAL A 2 18.47 -9.21 -14.76
C VAL A 2 18.17 -7.73 -14.58
N ALA A 3 17.90 -7.02 -15.68
CA ALA A 3 17.62 -5.59 -15.65
C ALA A 3 16.44 -5.29 -14.70
N PRO A 4 16.54 -4.24 -13.87
CA PRO A 4 15.37 -3.66 -13.21
C PRO A 4 14.54 -2.91 -14.27
N LEU A 5 13.21 -2.97 -14.16
CA LEU A 5 12.19 -2.33 -15.02
C LEU A 5 11.68 -3.15 -16.22
N ASP A 6 10.71 -4.03 -15.97
CA ASP A 6 9.79 -4.53 -17.00
C ASP A 6 8.32 -4.26 -16.60
N SER A 7 8.03 -3.14 -15.92
CA SER A 7 6.63 -2.69 -15.89
C SER A 7 6.35 -1.95 -17.18
N THR A 8 5.60 -2.59 -18.07
CA THR A 8 5.21 -1.99 -19.36
C THR A 8 4.04 -1.01 -19.21
N MET A 9 3.45 -0.94 -18.02
CA MET A 9 2.26 -0.12 -17.76
C MET A 9 2.57 1.00 -16.77
N ARG A 10 2.31 2.25 -17.16
CA ARG A 10 2.36 3.38 -16.22
C ARG A 10 1.25 3.23 -15.18
N LEU A 11 1.59 3.48 -13.92
CA LEU A 11 0.59 3.60 -12.86
C LEU A 11 -0.39 4.74 -13.19
N CYS A 12 -1.57 4.64 -12.60
CA CYS A 12 -2.65 5.61 -12.74
C CYS A 12 -2.14 7.05 -12.59
N SER A 13 -2.51 7.91 -13.56
CA SER A 13 -2.10 9.32 -13.61
C SER A 13 -2.46 10.06 -12.33
N HIS A 14 -1.63 11.03 -11.93
CA HIS A 14 -1.90 11.88 -10.76
C HIS A 14 -3.22 12.65 -10.86
N ASP A 15 -3.68 12.94 -12.07
CA ASP A 15 -4.90 13.71 -12.30
C ASP A 15 -6.15 12.82 -12.44
N CYS A 16 -6.02 11.50 -12.35
CA CYS A 16 -7.14 10.58 -12.54
C CYS A 16 -8.06 10.57 -11.31
N ASP A 17 -9.27 11.08 -11.49
CA ASP A 17 -10.36 11.14 -10.51
C ASP A 17 -11.39 10.00 -10.68
N SER A 18 -11.22 9.17 -11.70
CA SER A 18 -12.16 8.11 -12.04
C SER A 18 -12.10 6.94 -11.04
N PRO A 19 -13.25 6.30 -10.74
CA PRO A 19 -13.26 5.07 -9.97
C PRO A 19 -12.57 3.93 -10.75
N HIS A 20 -11.72 3.17 -10.08
CA HIS A 20 -11.14 1.94 -10.63
C HIS A 20 -11.82 0.73 -10.00
N THR A 21 -12.63 0.02 -10.79
CA THR A 21 -13.34 -1.20 -10.41
C THR A 21 -12.94 -2.35 -11.34
N GLY A 22 -13.10 -3.60 -10.91
CA GLY A 22 -12.87 -4.78 -11.76
C GLY A 22 -11.62 -4.71 -12.66
N GLN A 23 -11.83 -4.71 -13.98
CA GLN A 23 -10.77 -4.68 -14.99
C GLN A 23 -10.06 -3.33 -15.11
N ASP A 24 -10.68 -2.22 -14.70
CA ASP A 24 -10.08 -0.87 -14.75
C ASP A 24 -8.92 -0.70 -13.77
N ARG A 25 -8.69 -1.71 -12.91
CA ARG A 25 -7.61 -1.72 -11.93
C ARG A 25 -6.24 -2.04 -12.49
N GLN A 26 -6.10 -2.34 -13.78
CA GLN A 26 -4.83 -2.70 -14.41
C GLN A 26 -3.69 -1.71 -14.09
N HIS A 27 -4.02 -0.42 -14.01
CA HIS A 27 -3.09 0.68 -13.75
C HIS A 27 -2.86 1.00 -12.26
N LEU A 28 -3.48 0.26 -11.34
CA LEU A 28 -3.30 0.47 -9.91
C LEU A 28 -2.04 -0.26 -9.39
N PRO A 29 -1.47 0.19 -8.27
CA PRO A 29 -0.48 -0.58 -7.54
C PRO A 29 -1.00 -1.99 -7.25
N LEU A 30 -0.16 -2.99 -7.46
CA LEU A 30 -0.50 -4.40 -7.26
C LEU A 30 -0.93 -4.67 -5.81
N CYS A 31 -0.19 -4.07 -4.88
CA CYS A 31 -0.51 -4.08 -3.46
C CYS A 31 -0.76 -2.67 -2.96
N LEU A 32 -1.85 -2.52 -2.21
CA LEU A 32 -2.18 -1.35 -1.41
C LEU A 32 -2.05 -1.73 0.05
N ILE A 33 -1.68 -0.77 0.88
CA ILE A 33 -1.35 -1.02 2.28
C ILE A 33 -2.23 -0.18 3.16
N ARG A 34 -2.89 -0.85 4.11
CA ARG A 34 -3.77 -0.23 5.08
C ARG A 34 -3.25 -0.48 6.48
N VAL A 35 -3.33 0.52 7.34
CA VAL A 35 -3.05 0.35 8.76
C VAL A 35 -4.33 0.50 9.57
N THR A 36 -4.55 -0.44 10.47
CA THR A 36 -5.53 -0.31 11.54
C THR A 36 -4.82 -0.09 12.88
N HIS A 37 -5.44 0.66 13.78
CA HIS A 37 -4.90 0.99 15.10
C HIS A 37 -6.00 1.38 16.08
N SER A 38 -5.72 1.27 17.38
CA SER A 38 -6.67 1.65 18.45
C SER A 38 -6.75 3.15 18.70
N GLY A 39 -5.92 3.95 18.02
CA GLY A 39 -5.86 5.40 18.24
C GLY A 39 -5.03 5.73 19.48
N THR A 40 -5.22 6.93 20.02
CA THR A 40 -4.54 7.37 21.24
C THR A 40 -5.45 7.26 22.46
N SER A 41 -4.86 7.05 23.64
CA SER A 41 -5.61 6.96 24.91
C SER A 41 -6.40 8.22 25.25
N ASN A 42 -5.95 9.39 24.79
CA ASN A 42 -6.60 10.68 24.98
C ASN A 42 -7.64 11.02 23.89
N GLY A 43 -7.89 10.13 22.93
CA GLY A 43 -8.86 10.34 21.84
C GLY A 43 -8.46 11.38 20.78
N SER A 44 -7.26 11.96 20.86
CA SER A 44 -6.76 12.91 19.84
C SER A 44 -6.69 12.25 18.46
N VAL A 45 -6.24 10.99 18.37
CA VAL A 45 -6.33 10.17 17.16
C VAL A 45 -7.42 9.11 17.38
N PRO A 46 -8.50 9.10 16.58
CA PRO A 46 -9.56 8.10 16.72
C PRO A 46 -9.09 6.71 16.25
N PRO A 47 -9.65 5.61 16.79
CA PRO A 47 -9.39 4.27 16.28
C PRO A 47 -9.86 4.16 14.84
N THR A 48 -9.09 3.50 13.98
CA THR A 48 -9.55 3.13 12.63
C THR A 48 -10.53 1.96 12.70
N PRO A 49 -11.45 1.82 11.75
CA PRO A 49 -12.22 0.58 11.60
C PRO A 49 -11.29 -0.63 11.46
N ASP A 50 -11.42 -1.58 12.38
CA ASP A 50 -10.71 -2.87 12.33
C ASP A 50 -11.48 -3.87 11.46
N ILE A 51 -10.89 -5.05 11.24
CA ILE A 51 -11.55 -6.18 10.59
C ILE A 51 -12.80 -6.56 11.39
N SER A 52 -13.96 -6.58 10.73
CA SER A 52 -15.23 -7.01 11.33
C SER A 52 -15.24 -8.51 11.64
N THR A 53 -16.28 -8.97 12.35
CA THR A 53 -16.54 -10.40 12.58
C THR A 53 -16.68 -11.20 11.29
N GLU A 54 -17.13 -10.56 10.20
CA GLU A 54 -17.22 -11.12 8.85
C GLU A 54 -15.88 -11.04 8.09
N MET A 55 -14.78 -10.84 8.81
CA MET A 55 -13.44 -10.78 8.24
C MET A 55 -13.30 -9.71 7.14
N THR A 56 -14.00 -8.58 7.29
CA THR A 56 -14.06 -7.51 6.28
C THR A 56 -13.76 -6.16 6.91
N ILE A 57 -12.90 -5.36 6.27
CA ILE A 57 -12.68 -3.98 6.68
C ILE A 57 -13.66 -3.10 5.89
N TRP A 58 -14.39 -2.26 6.62
CA TRP A 58 -15.32 -1.30 6.06
C TRP A 58 -14.86 0.15 6.34
N PRO A 59 -15.17 1.11 5.45
CA PRO A 59 -15.19 2.52 5.84
C PRO A 59 -16.13 2.75 7.04
N ARG A 60 -15.92 3.86 7.76
CA ARG A 60 -16.80 4.22 8.90
C ARG A 60 -18.25 4.37 8.44
N TYR A 61 -18.46 5.09 7.35
CA TYR A 61 -19.77 5.20 6.70
C TYR A 61 -19.86 4.17 5.57
N ARG A 62 -20.79 3.21 5.68
CA ARG A 62 -20.88 2.07 4.74
C ARG A 62 -21.81 2.31 3.56
N SER A 63 -22.75 3.25 3.69
CA SER A 63 -23.71 3.54 2.62
C SER A 63 -23.05 4.30 1.48
N ARG A 64 -23.50 4.04 0.25
CA ARG A 64 -23.07 4.82 -0.92
C ARG A 64 -23.85 6.12 -0.98
N ARG A 65 -23.14 7.25 -0.95
CA ARG A 65 -23.67 8.57 -1.31
C ARG A 65 -22.78 9.22 -2.34
N ASP A 66 -23.24 10.26 -3.01
CA ASP A 66 -22.42 10.99 -3.95
C ASP A 66 -21.12 11.47 -3.29
N ILE A 67 -20.02 11.34 -4.02
CA ILE A 67 -18.75 11.89 -3.59
C ILE A 67 -18.86 13.40 -3.82
N THR A 68 -18.67 14.19 -2.76
CA THR A 68 -18.73 15.64 -2.82
C THR A 68 -17.38 16.23 -2.42
N ARG A 69 -17.16 17.50 -2.77
CA ARG A 69 -16.02 18.28 -2.29
C ARG A 69 -15.86 18.18 -0.76
N PHE A 70 -16.98 18.30 -0.03
CA PHE A 70 -17.00 18.20 1.43
C PHE A 70 -16.57 16.82 1.93
N GLU A 71 -17.05 15.74 1.29
CA GLU A 71 -16.69 14.36 1.63
C GLU A 71 -15.17 14.13 1.55
N VAL A 72 -14.56 14.56 0.43
CA VAL A 72 -13.13 14.40 0.20
C VAL A 72 -12.31 15.28 1.15
N CYS A 73 -12.68 16.55 1.31
CA CYS A 73 -12.06 17.44 2.30
C CYS A 73 -12.08 16.83 3.70
N SER A 74 -13.26 16.35 4.12
CA SER A 74 -13.43 15.80 5.45
C SER A 74 -12.68 14.49 5.64
N HIS A 75 -12.48 13.69 4.60
CA HIS A 75 -11.68 12.46 4.72
C HIS A 75 -10.19 12.78 4.89
N LEU A 76 -9.69 13.79 4.17
CA LEU A 76 -8.27 14.15 4.15
C LEU A 76 -7.86 15.05 5.33
N ASP A 77 -8.83 15.64 6.03
CA ASP A 77 -8.59 16.38 7.26
C ASP A 77 -8.47 15.44 8.47
N LYS A 78 -7.25 15.34 9.01
CA LYS A 78 -6.94 14.58 10.23
C LYS A 78 -7.76 14.97 11.46
N ASN A 79 -8.31 16.18 11.49
CA ASN A 79 -9.10 16.69 12.61
C ASN A 79 -10.61 16.44 12.43
N ALA A 80 -11.04 16.11 11.22
CA ALA A 80 -12.44 15.88 10.94
C ALA A 80 -12.93 14.62 11.65
N ARG A 81 -14.11 14.72 12.25
CA ARG A 81 -14.77 13.61 12.95
C ARG A 81 -15.92 13.00 12.14
N TYR A 82 -16.24 13.61 11.01
CA TYR A 82 -17.31 13.16 10.14
C TYR A 82 -16.94 11.82 9.49
N GLU A 83 -17.88 10.88 9.57
CA GLU A 83 -17.69 9.56 9.00
C GLU A 83 -17.86 9.61 7.48
N THR A 84 -16.80 9.21 6.79
CA THR A 84 -16.75 9.22 5.34
C THR A 84 -16.82 7.80 4.76
N GLN A 85 -17.24 7.72 3.50
CA GLN A 85 -17.41 6.45 2.77
C GLN A 85 -16.10 5.84 2.24
N PHE A 86 -14.96 6.30 2.76
CA PHE A 86 -13.64 5.93 2.28
C PHE A 86 -12.80 5.26 3.36
N SER A 87 -12.00 4.29 2.92
CA SER A 87 -10.88 3.72 3.66
C SER A 87 -9.59 4.19 3.00
N SER A 88 -8.77 4.95 3.74
CA SER A 88 -7.45 5.34 3.26
C SER A 88 -6.52 4.13 3.19
N VAL A 89 -5.82 4.01 2.06
CA VAL A 89 -4.75 3.05 1.84
C VAL A 89 -3.61 3.78 1.12
N ALA A 90 -2.41 3.24 1.17
CA ALA A 90 -1.24 3.86 0.60
C ALA A 90 -0.35 2.83 -0.08
N THR A 91 0.56 3.29 -0.93
CA THR A 91 1.73 2.49 -1.25
C THR A 91 2.66 2.42 -0.03
N TRP A 92 3.62 1.50 -0.08
CA TRP A 92 4.54 1.31 1.03
C TRP A 92 5.34 2.57 1.41
N SER A 93 5.82 3.32 0.43
CA SER A 93 6.69 4.48 0.63
C SER A 93 6.04 5.52 1.55
N LEU A 94 4.79 5.89 1.27
CA LEU A 94 4.03 6.81 2.10
C LEU A 94 3.75 6.26 3.49
N LEU A 95 3.50 4.95 3.61
CA LEU A 95 3.17 4.38 4.90
C LEU A 95 4.30 4.50 5.92
N SER A 96 5.55 4.29 5.47
CA SER A 96 6.73 4.40 6.35
C SER A 96 6.78 5.73 7.11
N SER A 97 6.51 6.85 6.41
CA SER A 97 6.49 8.20 6.99
C SER A 97 5.35 8.43 8.00
N ARG A 98 4.22 7.73 7.85
CA ARG A 98 3.04 7.88 8.71
C ARG A 98 3.20 7.10 10.02
N ILE A 99 3.81 5.93 9.97
CA ILE A 99 4.01 5.07 11.15
C ILE A 99 4.85 5.79 12.23
N ASP A 100 5.90 6.51 11.84
CA ASP A 100 6.71 7.29 12.78
C ASP A 100 5.92 8.43 13.41
N THR A 101 5.05 9.07 12.64
CA THR A 101 4.17 10.13 13.13
C THR A 101 3.17 9.59 14.14
N TRP A 102 2.53 8.45 13.87
CA TRP A 102 1.61 7.79 14.78
C TRP A 102 2.27 7.33 16.07
N LYS A 103 3.51 6.81 15.98
CA LYS A 103 4.30 6.46 17.16
C LYS A 103 4.54 7.69 18.05
N LYS A 104 4.98 8.81 17.47
CA LYS A 104 5.19 10.07 18.21
C LYS A 104 3.91 10.60 18.87
N GLN A 105 2.76 10.36 18.25
CA GLN A 105 1.44 10.72 18.80
C GLN A 105 0.93 9.76 19.88
N GLY A 106 1.62 8.63 20.12
CA GLY A 106 1.22 7.63 21.11
C GLY A 106 0.07 6.72 20.64
N VAL A 107 -0.10 6.56 19.33
CA VAL A 107 -1.03 5.57 18.75
C VAL A 107 -0.50 4.17 19.05
N ARG A 108 -1.41 3.24 19.36
CA ARG A 108 -1.09 1.86 19.76
C ARG A 108 -1.79 0.81 18.89
N ASN A 109 -1.36 -0.43 19.03
CA ASN A 109 -1.89 -1.62 18.40
C ASN A 109 -1.93 -1.50 16.87
N LEU A 110 -0.85 -1.01 16.27
CA LEU A 110 -0.77 -0.86 14.83
C LEU A 110 -0.77 -2.25 14.17
N ARG A 111 -1.62 -2.41 13.16
CA ARG A 111 -1.67 -3.59 12.32
C ARG A 111 -1.63 -3.17 10.85
N VAL A 112 -0.66 -3.67 10.11
CA VAL A 112 -0.48 -3.37 8.69
C VAL A 112 -1.01 -4.50 7.85
N HIS A 113 -1.97 -4.20 6.99
CA HIS A 113 -2.60 -5.11 6.06
C HIS A 113 -2.08 -4.86 4.66
N VAL A 114 -1.57 -5.91 4.02
CA VAL A 114 -1.21 -5.90 2.61
C VAL A 114 -2.40 -6.38 1.80
N ILE A 115 -3.01 -5.47 1.07
CA ILE A 115 -4.19 -5.68 0.25
C ILE A 115 -3.75 -5.88 -1.19
N PHE A 116 -4.15 -7.00 -1.79
CA PHE A 116 -3.88 -7.31 -3.19
C PHE A 116 -5.00 -6.75 -4.05
N SER A 117 -4.70 -5.67 -4.77
CA SER A 117 -5.67 -4.91 -5.58
C SER A 117 -6.50 -5.77 -6.56
N PRO A 118 -5.95 -6.82 -7.21
CA PRO A 118 -6.73 -7.69 -8.08
C PRO A 118 -7.86 -8.46 -7.39
N LEU A 119 -7.74 -8.69 -6.08
CA LEU A 119 -8.70 -9.47 -5.29
C LEU A 119 -9.73 -8.62 -4.54
N LEU A 120 -9.66 -7.29 -4.68
CA LEU A 120 -10.73 -6.42 -4.20
C LEU A 120 -12.05 -6.79 -4.89
N SER A 121 -13.14 -6.72 -4.15
CA SER A 121 -14.48 -7.05 -4.66
C SER A 121 -14.80 -6.25 -5.93
N PRO A 122 -15.47 -6.80 -6.96
CA PRO A 122 -15.72 -6.09 -8.22
C PRO A 122 -16.38 -4.72 -8.05
N GLU A 123 -17.26 -4.58 -7.06
CA GLU A 123 -17.97 -3.35 -6.72
C GLU A 123 -17.15 -2.33 -5.91
N THR A 124 -15.99 -2.72 -5.38
CA THR A 124 -15.13 -1.84 -4.58
C THR A 124 -14.42 -0.83 -5.48
N GLU A 125 -14.63 0.46 -5.25
CA GLU A 125 -14.02 1.52 -6.06
C GLU A 125 -12.69 1.96 -5.43
N VAL A 126 -11.65 2.11 -6.25
CA VAL A 126 -10.36 2.67 -5.82
C VAL A 126 -10.13 3.99 -6.53
N TYR A 127 -9.82 5.03 -5.76
CA TYR A 127 -9.55 6.38 -6.26
C TYR A 127 -8.13 6.80 -5.89
N LYS A 128 -7.44 7.50 -6.80
CA LYS A 128 -6.18 8.17 -6.47
C LYS A 128 -6.51 9.51 -5.81
N VAL A 129 -5.96 9.79 -4.62
CA VAL A 129 -6.31 11.01 -3.87
C VAL A 129 -5.99 12.26 -4.66
N THR A 130 -4.83 12.31 -5.34
CA THR A 130 -4.42 13.49 -6.11
C THR A 130 -5.42 13.87 -7.20
N GLY A 131 -6.05 12.88 -7.85
CA GLY A 131 -7.05 13.13 -8.87
C GLY A 131 -8.32 13.72 -8.29
N LEU A 132 -8.80 13.17 -7.16
CA LEU A 132 -9.95 13.74 -6.44
C LEU A 132 -9.67 15.16 -5.92
N VAL A 133 -8.46 15.40 -5.38
CA VAL A 133 -8.02 16.73 -4.92
C VAL A 133 -8.03 17.73 -6.08
N LYS A 134 -7.54 17.34 -7.26
CA LYS A 134 -7.57 18.17 -8.46
C LYS A 134 -9.00 18.41 -8.95
N HIS A 135 -9.81 17.36 -9.07
CA HIS A 135 -11.20 17.44 -9.52
C HIS A 135 -12.02 18.43 -8.68
N TYR A 136 -11.89 18.35 -7.35
CA TYR A 136 -12.62 19.21 -6.42
C TYR A 136 -11.91 20.54 -6.12
N SER A 137 -10.80 20.85 -6.81
CA SER A 137 -9.99 22.06 -6.61
C SER A 137 -9.67 22.29 -5.13
N LEU A 138 -9.15 21.25 -4.48
CA LEU A 138 -8.70 21.28 -3.09
C LEU A 138 -7.24 21.71 -3.04
N ASP A 139 -6.84 22.41 -1.97
CA ASP A 139 -5.45 22.81 -1.76
C ASP A 139 -4.55 21.57 -1.76
N GLN A 140 -3.75 21.42 -2.81
CA GLN A 140 -2.88 20.27 -2.99
C GLN A 140 -1.81 20.25 -1.90
N ARG A 141 -1.84 19.22 -1.05
CA ARG A 141 -0.73 18.93 -0.14
C ARG A 141 0.10 17.79 -0.75
N SER A 142 1.42 17.95 -0.76
CA SER A 142 2.38 16.96 -1.28
C SER A 142 2.28 15.58 -0.60
N TYR A 143 1.65 15.50 0.57
CA TYR A 143 1.47 14.27 1.35
C TYR A 143 0.49 13.25 0.74
N TYR A 144 -0.19 13.59 -0.36
CA TYR A 144 -1.28 12.77 -0.94
C TYR A 144 -0.88 11.98 -2.20
N GLU A 145 0.34 12.12 -2.71
CA GLU A 145 0.76 11.58 -4.02
C GLU A 145 0.64 10.05 -4.14
N GLU A 146 0.79 9.36 -3.02
CA GLU A 146 0.84 7.90 -2.89
C GLU A 146 -0.34 7.34 -2.08
N GLU A 147 -1.34 8.19 -1.79
CA GLU A 147 -2.55 7.83 -1.08
C GLU A 147 -3.68 7.49 -2.06
N TYR A 148 -4.41 6.43 -1.73
CA TYR A 148 -5.58 5.97 -2.45
C TYR A 148 -6.75 5.84 -1.48
N LEU A 149 -7.96 6.06 -1.98
CA LEU A 149 -9.19 5.88 -1.23
C LEU A 149 -9.93 4.66 -1.76
N ILE A 150 -10.27 3.74 -0.86
CA ILE A 150 -11.13 2.61 -1.16
C ILE A 150 -12.55 2.94 -0.71
N ARG A 151 -13.52 2.89 -1.62
CA ARG A 151 -14.96 3.00 -1.34
C ARG A 151 -15.61 1.64 -1.55
N GLY A 152 -15.94 0.97 -0.45
CA GLY A 152 -16.49 -0.38 -0.44
C GLY A 152 -15.78 -1.31 0.54
N PRO A 153 -16.17 -2.60 0.56
CA PRO A 153 -15.55 -3.59 1.45
C PRO A 153 -14.14 -3.97 1.01
N ILE A 154 -13.30 -4.28 1.99
CA ILE A 154 -12.02 -4.98 1.81
C ILE A 154 -12.14 -6.32 2.55
N HIS A 155 -12.52 -7.36 1.81
CA HIS A 155 -12.63 -8.71 2.36
C HIS A 155 -11.25 -9.29 2.70
N SER A 156 -11.19 -10.16 3.70
CA SER A 156 -9.95 -10.86 4.08
C SER A 156 -9.31 -11.66 2.95
N THR A 157 -10.10 -12.09 1.96
CA THR A 157 -9.60 -12.76 0.75
C THR A 157 -8.66 -11.88 -0.07
N ALA A 158 -8.82 -10.56 0.00
CA ALA A 158 -7.93 -9.58 -0.62
C ALA A 158 -6.71 -9.25 0.25
N ILE A 159 -6.68 -9.66 1.52
CA ILE A 159 -5.56 -9.40 2.44
C ILE A 159 -4.61 -10.58 2.39
N VAL A 160 -3.44 -10.40 1.76
CA VAL A 160 -2.44 -11.47 1.60
C VAL A 160 -1.65 -11.68 2.88
N SER A 161 -1.38 -10.60 3.63
CA SER A 161 -0.67 -10.68 4.90
C SER A 161 -1.08 -9.55 5.83
N SER A 162 -0.94 -9.79 7.13
CA SER A 162 -1.13 -8.78 8.16
C SER A 162 0.00 -8.86 9.18
N PHE A 163 0.60 -7.73 9.50
CA PHE A 163 1.70 -7.61 10.45
C PHE A 163 1.24 -6.81 11.65
N LEU A 164 1.33 -7.42 12.84
CA LEU A 164 1.09 -6.73 14.10
C LEU A 164 2.42 -6.23 14.66
N GLY A 165 2.45 -5.00 15.13
CA GLY A 165 3.60 -4.48 15.87
C GLY A 165 3.38 -3.06 16.35
N GLU A 166 4.43 -2.45 16.88
CA GLU A 166 4.40 -1.07 17.35
C GLU A 166 5.44 -0.25 16.59
N GLY A 167 5.01 0.86 15.98
CA GLY A 167 5.91 1.78 15.28
C GLY A 167 6.87 1.07 14.32
N ARG A 168 8.18 1.21 14.58
CA ARG A 168 9.26 0.72 13.70
C ARG A 168 9.41 -0.80 13.66
N ASP A 169 8.91 -1.53 14.65
CA ASP A 169 8.91 -3.01 14.61
C ASP A 169 8.08 -3.55 13.45
N ILE A 170 7.04 -2.82 13.05
CA ILE A 170 6.27 -3.12 11.84
C ILE A 170 7.13 -2.92 10.59
N LEU A 171 7.86 -1.80 10.51
CA LEU A 171 8.66 -1.47 9.34
C LEU A 171 9.75 -2.53 9.10
N ILE A 172 10.38 -3.02 10.18
CA ILE A 172 11.43 -4.07 10.11
C ILE A 172 10.85 -5.43 9.68
N ASN A 173 9.57 -5.68 9.93
CA ASN A 173 8.91 -6.93 9.55
C ASN A 173 8.47 -6.97 8.08
N ILE A 174 8.64 -5.88 7.33
CA ILE A 174 8.21 -5.80 5.94
C ILE A 174 9.50 -5.64 5.11
N PRO A 175 9.88 -6.61 4.25
CA PRO A 175 11.06 -6.48 3.40
C PRO A 175 10.75 -5.55 2.22
N LEU A 176 11.50 -4.46 1.98
CA LEU A 176 10.99 -3.38 1.13
C LEU A 176 11.98 -2.80 0.12
N PHE A 177 11.45 -2.60 -1.08
CA PHE A 177 11.91 -1.63 -2.06
C PHE A 177 11.05 -0.38 -1.95
N GLY A 178 11.62 0.77 -2.30
CA GLY A 178 10.92 2.05 -2.30
C GLY A 178 11.35 2.90 -3.48
N TYR A 179 10.56 3.92 -3.77
CA TYR A 179 10.93 4.94 -4.74
C TYR A 179 11.78 5.99 -4.03
N ARG A 180 13.03 6.21 -4.47
CA ARG A 180 13.86 7.31 -3.97
C ARG A 180 13.75 8.47 -4.94
N TYR A 181 13.26 9.59 -4.43
CA TYR A 181 13.45 10.89 -5.06
C TYR A 181 14.79 11.46 -4.60
N SER A 182 15.73 11.70 -5.52
CA SER A 182 16.87 12.57 -5.23
C SER A 182 16.35 14.01 -5.22
N LEU A 183 16.03 14.55 -4.04
CA LEU A 183 15.87 15.98 -3.77
C LEU A 183 15.04 16.77 -4.82
N SER A 184 13.72 16.59 -4.90
CA SER A 184 12.90 17.47 -5.77
C SER A 184 11.57 17.89 -5.15
N PHE A 185 11.39 19.21 -5.11
CA PHE A 185 10.11 19.89 -5.21
C PHE A 185 9.76 19.96 -6.71
N ILE A 186 8.76 19.21 -7.15
CA ILE A 186 8.21 19.15 -8.53
C ILE A 186 8.99 18.26 -9.53
N HIS A 187 8.42 17.08 -9.78
CA HIS A 187 8.54 16.19 -10.96
C HIS A 187 9.92 15.91 -11.59
N ARG A 188 10.35 14.64 -11.52
CA ARG A 188 10.66 13.71 -12.65
C ARG A 188 11.44 12.51 -12.11
N ASP A 189 11.03 11.33 -12.53
CA ASP A 189 11.67 10.03 -12.37
C ASP A 189 11.84 9.51 -10.92
N SER A 190 10.79 8.83 -10.44
CA SER A 190 10.86 7.98 -9.25
C SER A 190 11.73 6.75 -9.58
N VAL A 191 13.01 6.78 -9.22
CA VAL A 191 13.90 5.62 -9.40
C VAL A 191 13.66 4.62 -8.26
N LEU A 192 13.37 3.37 -8.64
CA LEU A 192 13.26 2.28 -7.68
C LEU A 192 14.64 2.00 -7.08
N VAL A 193 14.73 2.05 -5.75
CA VAL A 193 15.92 1.63 -5.03
C VAL A 193 15.54 0.58 -3.99
N ALA A 194 16.46 -0.36 -3.74
CA ALA A 194 16.44 -1.07 -2.48
C ALA A 194 16.46 0.00 -1.37
N LEU A 195 15.48 -0.03 -0.46
CA LEU A 195 15.57 0.85 0.70
C LEU A 195 16.79 0.37 1.50
N PRO A 196 17.80 1.23 1.73
CA PRO A 196 18.96 0.83 2.52
C PRO A 196 18.48 0.28 3.87
N ALA A 197 19.18 -0.68 4.45
CA ALA A 197 18.96 -1.07 5.86
C ALA A 197 18.93 0.18 6.78
N GLY A 198 19.70 1.22 6.39
CA GLY A 198 19.72 2.57 6.94
C GLY A 198 18.38 3.33 6.99
N PHE A 199 17.42 3.04 6.09
CA PHE A 199 16.06 3.59 6.13
C PHE A 199 15.26 3.02 7.30
N PHE A 200 15.57 1.78 7.68
CA PHE A 200 15.12 1.17 8.94
C PHE A 200 16.07 1.46 10.09
N ALA A 201 17.12 2.26 9.91
CA ALA A 201 18.10 2.67 10.94
C ALA A 201 17.86 4.11 11.43
N SER A 202 17.36 5.01 10.56
CA SER A 202 17.17 6.42 10.90
C SER A 202 16.01 6.62 11.88
N GLY A 203 16.34 6.87 13.15
CA GLY A 203 15.40 7.39 14.16
C GLY A 203 15.43 6.64 15.50
N ASP A 204 16.38 7.03 16.34
CA ASP A 204 16.29 7.07 17.81
C ASP A 204 16.36 5.77 18.66
N ASN A 205 16.81 4.63 18.12
CA ASN A 205 17.23 3.51 18.99
C ASN A 205 18.54 2.88 18.50
N LEU A 206 19.64 3.28 19.12
CA LEU A 206 21.01 2.80 18.85
C LEU A 206 21.22 1.32 19.23
N ASN A 207 20.23 0.68 19.84
CA ASN A 207 20.36 -0.65 20.44
C ASN A 207 19.93 -1.82 19.54
N VAL A 208 19.42 -1.58 18.33
CA VAL A 208 19.11 -2.66 17.38
C VAL A 208 20.25 -2.72 16.37
N SER A 209 21.01 -3.81 16.38
CA SER A 209 22.14 -3.96 15.47
C SER A 209 21.65 -4.12 14.02
N GLU A 210 22.45 -3.69 13.05
CA GLU A 210 22.14 -3.93 11.63
C GLU A 210 22.00 -5.42 11.32
N TYR A 211 22.73 -6.28 12.04
CA TYR A 211 22.62 -7.74 11.94
C TYR A 211 21.23 -8.24 12.33
N ASP A 212 20.66 -7.75 13.43
CA ASP A 212 19.32 -8.13 13.88
C ASP A 212 18.24 -7.71 12.87
N ILE A 213 18.40 -6.55 12.24
CA ILE A 213 17.50 -6.07 11.18
C ILE A 213 17.60 -6.98 9.95
N MET A 214 18.83 -7.30 9.52
CA MET A 214 19.08 -8.17 8.37
C MET A 214 18.53 -9.58 8.59
N ASP A 215 18.66 -10.13 9.79
CA ASP A 215 18.15 -11.46 10.11
C ASP A 215 16.62 -11.49 10.17
N ARG A 216 15.97 -10.42 10.67
CA ARG A 216 14.50 -10.29 10.62
C ARG A 216 13.98 -10.21 9.18
N VAL A 217 14.63 -9.41 8.34
CA VAL A 217 14.31 -9.29 6.90
C VAL A 217 14.48 -10.64 6.20
N ARG A 218 15.59 -11.35 6.42
CA ARG A 218 15.84 -12.69 5.87
C ARG A 218 14.83 -13.72 6.36
N SER A 219 14.52 -13.72 7.66
CA SER A 219 13.52 -14.61 8.25
C SER A 219 12.15 -14.41 7.61
N MET A 220 11.72 -13.16 7.40
CA MET A 220 10.47 -12.86 6.71
C MET A 220 10.50 -13.32 5.25
N ALA A 221 11.57 -13.03 4.51
CA ALA A 221 11.71 -13.48 3.13
C ALA A 221 11.66 -15.01 3.02
N GLY A 222 12.31 -15.73 3.94
CA GLY A 222 12.24 -17.19 4.04
C GLY A 222 10.82 -17.72 4.32
N ARG A 223 10.07 -17.08 5.22
CA ARG A 223 8.65 -17.42 5.47
C ARG A 223 7.78 -17.21 4.24
N LEU A 224 7.95 -16.08 3.55
CA LEU A 224 7.22 -15.80 2.31
C LEU A 224 7.60 -16.78 1.20
N GLN A 225 8.87 -17.17 1.11
CA GLN A 225 9.33 -18.15 0.13
C GLN A 225 8.73 -19.53 0.37
N LEU A 226 8.70 -19.98 1.63
CA LEU A 226 8.06 -21.24 2.03
C LEU A 226 6.55 -21.20 1.76
N ALA A 227 5.85 -20.14 2.18
CA ALA A 227 4.42 -19.97 1.89
C ALA A 227 4.15 -19.85 0.37
N GLY A 228 5.09 -19.28 -0.39
CA GLY A 228 5.02 -19.18 -1.84
C GLY A 228 5.07 -20.52 -2.57
N THR A 229 5.50 -21.61 -1.90
CA THR A 229 5.43 -22.96 -2.47
C THR A 229 4.01 -23.51 -2.51
N SER A 230 3.15 -23.09 -1.59
CA SER A 230 1.76 -23.55 -1.47
C SER A 230 0.74 -22.52 -1.98
N ASP A 231 1.07 -21.23 -1.99
CA ASP A 231 0.18 -20.16 -2.43
C ASP A 231 0.95 -19.09 -3.22
N THR A 232 0.59 -18.97 -4.50
CA THR A 232 1.22 -18.05 -5.45
C THR A 232 1.16 -16.58 -5.01
N ARG A 233 0.18 -16.18 -4.18
CA ARG A 233 0.08 -14.80 -3.67
C ARG A 233 1.25 -14.42 -2.77
N TYR A 234 1.78 -15.35 -1.98
CA TYR A 234 2.97 -15.11 -1.17
C TYR A 234 4.23 -15.04 -2.02
N ARG A 235 4.28 -15.79 -3.12
CA ARG A 235 5.37 -15.68 -4.12
C ARG A 235 5.35 -14.33 -4.82
N VAL A 236 4.17 -13.84 -5.23
CA VAL A 236 3.99 -12.51 -5.82
C VAL A 236 4.35 -11.41 -4.83
N LEU A 237 3.94 -11.55 -3.57
CA LEU A 237 4.32 -10.63 -2.51
C LEU A 237 5.85 -10.64 -2.31
N LEU A 238 6.48 -11.81 -2.26
CA LEU A 238 7.94 -11.93 -2.19
C LEU A 238 8.61 -11.28 -3.41
N ASP A 239 8.14 -11.51 -4.62
CA ASP A 239 8.74 -10.95 -5.84
C ASP A 239 8.60 -9.41 -5.91
N MET A 240 7.44 -8.89 -5.51
CA MET A 240 7.22 -7.44 -5.33
C MET A 240 8.21 -6.87 -4.30
N LEU A 241 8.36 -7.55 -3.16
CA LEU A 241 9.16 -7.08 -2.02
C LEU A 241 10.67 -7.38 -2.14
N SER A 242 11.11 -8.28 -3.02
CA SER A 242 12.50 -8.75 -3.13
C SER A 242 13.19 -8.34 -4.43
N ARG A 243 12.41 -8.05 -5.49
CA ARG A 243 12.96 -7.78 -6.82
C ARG A 243 12.50 -6.46 -7.41
N GLY A 244 11.53 -5.78 -6.79
CA GLY A 244 10.87 -4.65 -7.42
C GLY A 244 10.33 -5.04 -8.80
N ARG A 245 9.60 -6.16 -8.86
CA ARG A 245 8.94 -6.67 -10.06
C ARG A 245 7.47 -6.83 -9.72
N LEU A 246 6.57 -6.59 -10.68
CA LEU A 246 5.11 -6.65 -10.50
C LEU A 246 4.56 -5.48 -9.67
N PHE A 247 4.61 -4.27 -10.24
CA PHE A 247 4.16 -3.04 -9.55
C PHE A 247 2.70 -2.71 -9.80
N SER A 248 2.23 -3.03 -11.00
CA SER A 248 0.84 -2.84 -11.40
C SER A 248 0.06 -4.15 -11.39
N VAL A 249 -1.26 -4.05 -11.37
CA VAL A 249 -2.14 -5.20 -11.61
C VAL A 249 -1.85 -5.84 -12.97
N ALA A 250 -1.55 -5.05 -14.00
CA ALA A 250 -1.21 -5.56 -15.32
C ALA A 250 0.11 -6.34 -15.35
N ASP A 251 1.13 -5.90 -14.63
CA ASP A 251 2.41 -6.65 -14.55
C ASP A 251 2.17 -8.05 -13.99
N TRP A 252 1.35 -8.15 -12.94
CA TRP A 252 0.96 -9.44 -12.36
C TRP A 252 0.15 -10.29 -13.34
N GLN A 253 -0.83 -9.70 -14.03
CA GLN A 253 -1.61 -10.41 -15.03
C GLN A 253 -0.71 -10.98 -16.14
N ASN A 254 0.24 -10.19 -16.66
CA ASN A 254 1.21 -10.64 -17.66
C ASN A 254 2.12 -11.76 -17.14
N PHE A 255 2.53 -11.70 -15.87
CA PHE A 255 3.31 -12.76 -15.23
C PHE A 255 2.52 -14.07 -15.06
N MET A 256 1.21 -13.98 -14.82
CA MET A 256 0.33 -15.14 -14.65
C MET A 256 -0.07 -15.79 -15.98
N VAL A 257 0.02 -15.08 -17.10
CA VAL A 257 -0.18 -15.68 -18.42
C VAL A 257 0.98 -16.63 -18.70
N PRO A 258 0.74 -17.93 -18.95
CA PRO A 258 1.82 -18.84 -19.33
C PRO A 258 2.43 -18.32 -20.63
N THR A 259 3.75 -18.05 -20.59
CA THR A 259 4.54 -17.77 -21.80
C THR A 259 4.42 -18.97 -22.73
N ILE A 260 3.47 -18.91 -23.67
CA ILE A 260 3.46 -19.80 -24.83
C ILE A 260 4.61 -19.31 -25.70
N TYR A 261 5.81 -19.83 -25.45
CA TYR A 261 6.87 -19.76 -26.44
C TYR A 261 6.39 -20.55 -27.66
N PRO A 262 6.30 -19.95 -28.86
CA PRO A 262 6.21 -20.78 -30.06
C PRO A 262 7.50 -21.59 -30.10
N ILE A 263 7.37 -22.91 -30.02
CA ILE A 263 8.43 -23.82 -30.45
C ILE A 263 8.63 -23.51 -31.93
N VAL A 264 9.66 -22.73 -32.23
CA VAL A 264 10.16 -22.59 -33.59
C VAL A 264 10.73 -23.95 -33.94
N ASN A 265 9.89 -24.80 -34.54
CA ASN A 265 10.37 -25.94 -35.29
C ASN A 265 11.09 -25.39 -36.52
N SER A 266 12.39 -25.12 -36.37
CA SER A 266 13.30 -24.99 -37.51
C SER A 266 13.40 -26.37 -38.16
N ILE A 267 12.80 -26.49 -39.34
CA ILE A 267 13.06 -27.56 -40.32
C ILE A 267 14.34 -27.19 -41.07
#